data_AF-A0A2G4IVS2-F1
#
_entry.id   AF-A0A2G4IVS2-F1
#
_cell.length_a   1.000
_cell.length_b   1.000
_cell.length_c   1.000
_cell.angle_alpha   90.00
_cell.angle_beta   90.00
_cell.angle_gamma   90.00
#
_symmetry.space_group_name_H-M   'P 1'
#
loop_
_entity.id
_entity.type
_entity.pdbx_description
1 polymer ?
#
loop_
_entity_poly.entity_id
_entity_poly.type
_entity_poly.pdbx_seq_one_letter_code
_entity_poly.pdbx_strand_id
1 'polypeptide(L)'
;MVLEEEIPKFSAWIGPALLWYLFAGSLIVVIVAALAWLVQSALYGPLVAGDRVYRGLLAGLGDCAGISLRRIWALSRLAIQESLRRNVLVVLGLFALIVLFAGWFLDPTSVNPGKLYLGFMLTATNLLVCLVTLVLSVFSLPADIRSKAVQTVVTKPVRSAEIVLGRMIGFSIVGTVLLALMGTTGWAFIVRSVNHRHEIAAEDVLENRADDGTTAGWEGRTSFDRGHRHRIDLKPDGSGRTDSTQGHRHDVRAVPAGDAAPSRPIAYAVGSPVGLLESRKPLRGTLRFLDRGGRPSTKGISVGAEWSYRQYIEGGTLAAAIWTFDGIAEREFANGLPLEMIVRVFRTHKGEIEKGITGSVRVRNPTSGLQSDPFYFTAKEFTIDAINIPRTLAVTSVDGGTRQVDLFTDIVAAGRVEVILQCLQPAQYYGIAQADFYLRAGNGSFAINYAKSCLGIWFSMLLVTAIGVMFSTFLAGPVALLATLSILLIGQFREFIQRLFESQVTGDATIAPGGGPIESLYRIVTQTSITLDLDPTVAVQSIKTIDTFLLAPMRLGAGIFPSLSALGTADFLAGGFDIPLDLLAENGMETLGYLLAFFVAGAFCLKAREVAS
;
A
#
# COMPACT_ATOMS: atom_id res chain seq x y z
N MET A 1 -7.65 1.51 2.11
CA MET A 1 -6.78 0.92 3.16
C MET A 1 -5.98 -0.16 2.46
N VAL A 2 -4.74 -0.40 2.86
CA VAL A 2 -3.69 -1.00 1.99
C VAL A 2 -3.86 -2.48 1.66
N LEU A 3 -4.73 -3.17 2.38
CA LEU A 3 -4.74 -4.64 2.47
C LEU A 3 -6.17 -5.18 2.37
N GLU A 4 -6.93 -4.59 1.45
CA GLU A 4 -8.33 -4.98 1.18
C GLU A 4 -8.41 -6.32 0.43
N GLU A 5 -7.39 -6.63 -0.36
CA GLU A 5 -7.28 -7.85 -1.15
C GLU A 5 -6.16 -8.75 -0.63
N GLU A 6 -6.37 -10.06 -0.73
CA GLU A 6 -5.36 -11.04 -0.42
C GLU A 6 -4.25 -11.00 -1.48
N ILE A 7 -3.01 -10.75 -1.07
CA ILE A 7 -1.87 -10.74 -1.99
C ILE A 7 -1.57 -12.20 -2.34
N PRO A 8 -1.72 -12.61 -3.61
CA PRO A 8 -1.45 -13.97 -4.00
C PRO A 8 0.04 -14.29 -3.81
N LYS A 9 0.34 -15.57 -3.55
CA LYS A 9 1.72 -16.04 -3.58
C LYS A 9 2.31 -15.79 -4.96
N PHE A 10 3.56 -15.35 -5.02
CA PHE A 10 4.22 -15.03 -6.28
C PHE A 10 4.22 -16.21 -7.26
N SER A 11 4.36 -17.44 -6.75
CA SER A 11 4.32 -18.67 -7.56
C SER A 11 2.97 -18.93 -8.24
N ALA A 12 1.86 -18.53 -7.60
CA ALA A 12 0.52 -18.65 -8.18
C ALA A 12 0.27 -17.55 -9.22
N TRP A 13 0.86 -16.37 -9.01
CA TRP A 13 0.72 -15.22 -9.90
C TRP A 13 1.52 -15.34 -11.20
N ILE A 14 2.78 -15.78 -11.13
CA ILE A 14 3.72 -15.66 -12.26
C ILE A 14 3.32 -16.44 -13.51
N GLY A 15 2.72 -17.62 -13.36
CA GLY A 15 2.32 -18.46 -14.50
C GLY A 15 1.28 -17.77 -15.39
N PRO A 16 0.08 -17.44 -14.86
CA PRO A 16 -0.94 -16.70 -15.59
C PRO A 16 -0.44 -15.34 -16.10
N ALA A 17 0.32 -14.61 -15.28
CA ALA A 17 0.86 -13.31 -15.66
C ALA A 17 1.80 -13.40 -16.87
N LEU A 18 2.74 -14.37 -16.88
CA LEU A 18 3.66 -14.57 -17.99
C LEU A 18 2.93 -14.90 -19.30
N LEU A 19 1.92 -15.77 -19.25
CA LEU A 19 1.11 -16.09 -20.43
C LEU A 19 0.40 -14.85 -20.96
N TRP A 20 -0.18 -14.04 -20.08
CA TRP A 20 -0.81 -12.79 -20.45
C TRP A 20 0.18 -11.79 -21.06
N TYR A 21 1.36 -11.61 -20.46
CA TYR A 21 2.39 -10.71 -20.98
C TYR A 21 2.94 -11.16 -22.33
N LEU A 22 3.15 -12.47 -22.53
CA LEU A 22 3.55 -13.02 -23.82
C LEU A 22 2.46 -12.81 -24.88
N PHE A 23 1.21 -13.06 -24.52
CA PHE A 23 0.06 -12.82 -25.40
C PHE A 23 -0.03 -11.34 -25.80
N ALA A 24 -0.08 -10.43 -24.81
CA ALA A 24 -0.16 -8.99 -25.04
C ALA A 24 1.04 -8.48 -25.86
N GLY A 25 2.26 -8.91 -25.53
CA GLY A 25 3.47 -8.59 -26.28
C GLY A 25 3.40 -9.08 -27.72
N SER A 26 2.98 -10.33 -27.96
CA SER A 26 2.82 -10.88 -29.31
C SER A 26 1.77 -10.12 -30.12
N LEU A 27 0.65 -9.75 -29.49
CA LEU A 27 -0.42 -8.99 -30.11
C LEU A 27 0.06 -7.61 -30.53
N ILE A 28 0.79 -6.90 -29.66
CA ILE A 28 1.40 -5.60 -29.99
C ILE A 28 2.37 -5.73 -31.15
N VAL A 29 3.25 -6.75 -31.14
CA VAL A 29 4.20 -6.98 -32.24
C VAL A 29 3.48 -7.21 -33.56
N VAL A 30 2.41 -8.02 -33.57
CA VAL A 30 1.59 -8.27 -34.76
C VAL A 30 0.90 -7.00 -35.24
N ILE A 31 0.31 -6.22 -34.35
CA ILE A 31 -0.37 -4.96 -34.69
C ILE A 31 0.64 -3.97 -35.29
N VAL A 32 1.80 -3.78 -34.65
CA VAL A 32 2.85 -2.87 -35.13
C VAL A 32 3.40 -3.34 -36.48
N ALA A 33 3.66 -4.64 -36.65
CA ALA A 33 4.12 -5.19 -37.91
C ALA A 33 3.06 -5.04 -39.02
N ALA A 34 1.78 -5.25 -38.72
CA ALA A 34 0.68 -5.06 -39.66
C ALA A 34 0.51 -3.58 -40.06
N LEU A 35 0.58 -2.66 -39.10
CA LEU A 35 0.54 -1.21 -39.39
C LEU A 35 1.75 -0.79 -40.22
N ALA A 36 2.95 -1.25 -39.88
CA ALA A 36 4.15 -0.98 -40.66
C ALA A 36 4.03 -1.54 -42.09
N TRP A 37 3.50 -2.76 -42.24
CA TRP A 37 3.26 -3.36 -43.54
C TRP A 37 2.20 -2.58 -44.35
N LEU A 38 1.10 -2.14 -43.73
CA LEU A 38 0.07 -1.34 -44.40
C LEU A 38 0.64 -0.01 -44.92
N VAL A 39 1.40 0.72 -44.08
CA VAL A 39 2.03 1.97 -44.48
C VAL A 39 3.06 1.74 -45.59
N GLN A 40 3.92 0.74 -45.46
CA GLN A 40 4.91 0.42 -46.50
C GLN A 40 4.26 -0.08 -47.78
N SER A 41 3.15 -0.81 -47.69
CA SER A 41 2.40 -1.32 -48.84
C SER A 41 1.77 -0.18 -49.62
N ALA A 42 1.23 0.82 -48.92
CA ALA A 42 0.69 2.03 -49.56
C ALA A 42 1.76 2.84 -50.30
N LEU A 43 3.01 2.84 -49.80
CA LEU A 43 4.10 3.63 -50.37
C LEU A 43 4.91 2.90 -51.46
N TYR A 44 5.10 1.58 -51.34
CA TYR A 44 6.06 0.81 -52.14
C TYR A 44 5.50 -0.51 -52.72
N GLY A 45 4.23 -0.83 -52.45
CA GLY A 45 3.57 -2.07 -52.87
C GLY A 45 3.71 -3.23 -51.86
N PRO A 46 2.77 -4.19 -51.87
CA PRO A 46 2.58 -5.17 -50.78
C PRO A 46 3.73 -6.18 -50.62
N LEU A 47 4.34 -6.62 -51.72
CA LEU A 47 5.44 -7.59 -51.69
C LEU A 47 6.75 -6.97 -51.16
N VAL A 48 7.07 -5.76 -51.62
CA VAL A 48 8.25 -5.01 -51.17
C VAL A 48 8.09 -4.58 -49.71
N ALA A 49 6.88 -4.22 -49.30
CA ALA A 49 6.56 -3.90 -47.92
C ALA A 49 6.83 -5.06 -46.96
N GLY A 50 6.41 -6.27 -47.32
CA GLY A 50 6.63 -7.47 -46.50
C GLY A 50 8.12 -7.73 -46.26
N ASP A 51 8.91 -7.69 -47.32
CA ASP A 51 10.36 -7.88 -47.25
C ASP A 51 11.07 -6.78 -46.44
N ARG A 52 10.66 -5.50 -46.57
CA ARG A 52 11.20 -4.41 -45.75
C ARG A 52 10.90 -4.57 -44.26
N VAL A 53 9.67 -4.94 -43.91
CA VAL A 53 9.29 -5.19 -42.51
C VAL A 53 10.08 -6.38 -41.96
N TYR A 54 10.19 -7.48 -42.71
CA TYR A 54 10.95 -8.66 -42.32
C TYR A 54 12.44 -8.37 -42.10
N ARG A 55 13.10 -7.70 -43.06
CA ARG A 55 14.51 -7.30 -42.92
C ARG A 55 14.72 -6.33 -41.77
N GLY A 56 13.79 -5.38 -41.57
CA GLY A 56 13.81 -4.46 -40.44
C GLY A 56 13.76 -5.19 -39.09
N LEU A 57 12.88 -6.19 -38.98
CA LEU A 57 12.76 -7.06 -37.81
C LEU A 57 14.08 -7.81 -37.53
N LEU A 58 14.61 -8.51 -38.54
CA LEU A 58 15.88 -9.24 -38.41
C LEU A 58 17.05 -8.32 -38.06
N ALA A 59 17.13 -7.14 -38.67
CA ALA A 59 18.17 -6.17 -38.39
C ALA A 59 18.07 -5.63 -36.96
N GLY A 60 16.86 -5.39 -36.44
CA GLY A 60 16.67 -4.98 -35.04
C GLY A 60 17.05 -6.07 -34.06
N LEU A 61 16.62 -7.32 -34.31
CA LEU A 61 17.02 -8.47 -33.48
C LEU A 61 18.53 -8.70 -33.49
N GLY A 62 19.15 -8.61 -34.67
CA GLY A 62 20.60 -8.70 -34.81
C GLY A 62 21.34 -7.57 -34.08
N ASP A 63 20.75 -6.38 -33.96
CA ASP A 63 21.27 -5.26 -33.18
C ASP A 63 21.30 -5.60 -31.69
N CYS A 64 20.16 -6.06 -31.17
CA CYS A 64 20.00 -6.48 -29.77
C CYS A 64 20.89 -7.68 -29.39
N ALA A 65 21.13 -8.62 -30.30
CA ALA A 65 21.93 -9.81 -30.01
C ALA A 65 23.44 -9.54 -29.89
N GLY A 66 23.96 -8.49 -30.54
CA GLY A 66 25.41 -8.18 -30.56
C GLY A 66 25.84 -7.04 -29.65
N ILE A 67 25.10 -6.83 -28.55
CA ILE A 67 25.36 -5.80 -27.55
C ILE A 67 26.68 -6.06 -26.80
N SER A 68 27.48 -5.01 -26.57
CA SER A 68 28.70 -5.07 -25.74
C SER A 68 28.53 -4.31 -24.42
N LEU A 69 28.70 -5.02 -23.29
CA LEU A 69 28.64 -4.44 -21.94
C LEU A 69 29.65 -3.29 -21.73
N ARG A 70 30.84 -3.38 -22.34
CA ARG A 70 31.86 -2.31 -22.23
C ARG A 70 31.40 -1.01 -22.89
N ARG A 71 30.75 -1.09 -24.06
CA ARG A 71 30.22 0.09 -24.76
C ARG A 71 29.02 0.68 -24.03
N ILE A 72 28.11 -0.16 -23.55
CA ILE A 72 26.97 0.28 -22.73
C ILE A 72 27.48 1.07 -21.53
N TRP A 73 28.43 0.53 -20.77
CA TRP A 73 28.97 1.21 -19.60
C TRP A 73 29.60 2.57 -19.93
N ALA A 74 30.34 2.66 -21.05
CA ALA A 74 30.90 3.93 -21.51
C ALA A 74 29.81 4.98 -21.82
N LEU A 75 28.72 4.56 -22.47
CA LEU A 75 27.57 5.42 -22.78
C LEU A 75 26.78 5.79 -21.53
N SER A 76 26.58 4.86 -20.59
CA SER A 76 25.96 5.13 -19.29
C SER A 76 26.78 6.14 -18.48
N ARG A 77 28.10 5.99 -18.45
CA ARG A 77 29.00 6.95 -17.79
C ARG A 77 28.89 8.35 -18.39
N LEU A 78 28.80 8.44 -19.72
CA LEU A 78 28.58 9.71 -20.41
C LEU A 78 27.24 10.34 -19.99
N ALA A 79 26.17 9.55 -19.96
CA ALA A 79 24.85 10.01 -19.54
C ALA A 79 24.82 10.51 -18.08
N ILE A 80 25.56 9.84 -17.18
CA ILE A 80 25.74 10.27 -15.78
C ILE A 80 26.46 11.63 -15.74
N GLN A 81 27.59 11.77 -16.45
CA GLN A 81 28.36 13.01 -16.48
C GLN A 81 27.53 14.18 -17.04
N GLU A 82 26.74 13.93 -18.08
CA GLU A 82 25.84 14.92 -18.65
C GLU A 82 24.76 15.35 -17.65
N SER A 83 24.14 14.40 -16.95
CA SER A 83 23.13 14.68 -15.93
C SER A 83 23.69 15.57 -14.81
N LEU A 84 24.90 15.26 -14.34
CA LEU A 84 25.59 16.07 -13.32
C LEU A 84 25.91 17.49 -13.81
N ARG A 85 26.37 17.63 -15.06
CA ARG A 85 26.63 18.95 -15.68
C ARG A 85 25.37 19.80 -15.85
N ARG A 86 24.19 19.18 -15.96
CA ARG A 86 22.89 19.86 -16.00
C ARG A 86 22.36 20.24 -14.60
N ASN A 87 23.21 20.22 -13.56
CA ASN A 87 22.87 20.57 -12.19
C ASN A 87 21.71 19.74 -11.60
N VAL A 88 21.61 18.46 -11.97
CA VAL A 88 20.56 17.56 -11.45
C VAL A 88 20.53 17.53 -9.91
N LEU A 89 21.68 17.71 -9.25
CA LEU A 89 21.82 17.69 -7.80
C LEU A 89 21.06 18.82 -7.08
N VAL A 90 20.62 19.87 -7.79
CA VAL A 90 19.74 20.93 -7.24
C VAL A 90 18.47 20.33 -6.62
N VAL A 91 18.02 19.19 -7.14
CA VAL A 91 16.91 18.43 -6.57
C VAL A 91 17.10 18.08 -5.09
N LEU A 92 18.33 17.82 -4.65
CA LEU A 92 18.63 17.52 -3.25
C LEU A 92 18.46 18.76 -2.37
N GLY A 93 18.81 19.94 -2.90
CA GLY A 93 18.56 21.21 -2.23
C GLY A 93 17.07 21.51 -2.11
N LEU A 94 16.29 21.26 -3.18
CA LEU A 94 14.83 21.36 -3.14
C LEU A 94 14.22 20.37 -2.14
N PHE A 95 14.71 19.13 -2.10
CA PHE A 95 14.27 18.13 -1.12
C PHE A 95 14.58 18.56 0.31
N ALA A 96 15.78 19.08 0.58
CA ALA A 96 16.15 19.60 1.89
C ALA A 96 15.23 20.77 2.30
N LEU A 97 14.86 21.65 1.37
CA LEU A 97 13.88 22.71 1.59
C LEU A 97 12.51 22.13 1.97
N ILE A 98 12.03 21.13 1.22
CA ILE A 98 10.76 20.43 1.53
C ILE A 98 10.80 19.83 2.92
N VAL A 99 11.89 19.18 3.32
CA VAL A 99 12.06 18.59 4.67
C VAL A 99 12.03 19.67 5.76
N LEU A 100 12.67 20.83 5.52
CA LEU A 100 12.65 21.95 6.46
C LEU A 100 11.22 22.47 6.66
N PHE A 101 10.49 22.69 5.56
CA PHE A 101 9.09 23.12 5.62
C PHE A 101 8.19 22.06 6.26
N ALA A 102 8.43 20.78 5.99
CA ALA A 102 7.69 19.69 6.62
C ALA A 102 7.84 19.72 8.16
N GLY A 103 9.03 20.04 8.67
CA GLY A 103 9.24 20.20 10.11
C GLY A 103 8.37 21.30 10.73
N TRP A 104 7.96 22.31 9.96
CA TRP A 104 7.13 23.42 10.42
C TRP A 104 5.62 23.16 10.23
N PHE A 105 5.23 22.50 9.14
CA PHE A 105 3.83 22.33 8.75
C PHE A 105 3.20 20.98 9.16
N LEU A 106 4.00 19.95 9.45
CA LEU A 106 3.45 18.67 9.88
C LEU A 106 3.05 18.75 11.35
N ASP A 107 1.74 18.60 11.61
CA ASP A 107 1.15 18.74 12.94
C ASP A 107 1.44 17.50 13.82
N PRO A 108 2.24 17.65 14.89
CA PRO A 108 2.53 16.56 15.81
C PRO A 108 1.30 16.18 16.66
N THR A 109 0.27 17.01 16.72
CA THR A 109 -0.96 16.78 17.49
C THR A 109 -2.02 15.97 16.71
N SER A 110 -1.72 15.61 15.47
CA SER A 110 -2.60 14.78 14.66
C SER A 110 -2.87 13.41 15.30
N VAL A 111 -4.03 12.83 15.02
CA VAL A 111 -4.44 11.52 15.60
C VAL A 111 -3.46 10.39 15.23
N ASN A 112 -2.84 10.48 14.05
CA ASN A 112 -1.89 9.49 13.53
C ASN A 112 -0.66 10.20 12.93
N PRO A 113 0.27 10.70 13.76
CA PRO A 113 1.41 11.46 13.28
C PRO A 113 2.31 10.59 12.41
N GLY A 114 2.54 9.32 12.77
CA GLY A 114 3.35 8.40 11.94
C GLY A 114 2.85 8.32 10.48
N LYS A 115 1.53 8.16 10.29
CA LYS A 115 0.90 8.08 8.96
C LYS A 115 1.10 9.37 8.15
N LEU A 116 0.94 10.52 8.79
CA LEU A 116 1.10 11.83 8.16
C LEU A 116 2.54 12.05 7.69
N TYR A 117 3.53 11.82 8.56
CA TYR A 117 4.95 12.05 8.25
C TYR A 117 5.45 11.05 7.21
N LEU A 118 5.09 9.77 7.32
CA LEU A 118 5.46 8.73 6.35
C LEU A 118 4.86 9.00 4.97
N GLY A 119 3.55 9.27 4.92
CA GLY A 119 2.83 9.53 3.67
C GLY A 119 3.40 10.74 2.94
N PHE A 120 3.62 11.85 3.65
CA PHE A 120 4.19 13.06 3.08
C PHE A 120 5.61 12.81 2.52
N MET A 121 6.50 12.23 3.32
CA MET A 121 7.90 12.05 2.92
C MET A 121 8.05 11.10 1.74
N LEU A 122 7.40 9.94 1.77
CA LEU A 122 7.48 8.96 0.68
C LEU A 122 6.86 9.52 -0.62
N THR A 123 5.75 10.27 -0.52
CA THR A 123 5.13 10.92 -1.68
C THR A 123 6.03 11.99 -2.27
N ALA A 124 6.62 12.85 -1.44
CA ALA A 124 7.55 13.88 -1.89
C ALA A 124 8.80 13.28 -2.55
N THR A 125 9.37 12.22 -1.96
CA THR A 125 10.50 11.49 -2.53
C THR A 125 10.14 10.87 -3.88
N ASN A 126 9.00 10.17 -3.98
CA ASN A 126 8.54 9.55 -5.22
C ASN A 126 8.35 10.58 -6.33
N LEU A 127 7.58 11.64 -6.05
CA LEU A 127 7.28 12.70 -7.00
C LEU A 127 8.56 13.33 -7.55
N LEU A 128 9.49 13.69 -6.66
CA LEU A 128 10.66 14.45 -7.04
C LEU A 128 11.69 13.61 -7.81
N VAL A 129 11.90 12.35 -7.41
CA VAL A 129 12.78 11.41 -8.14
C VAL A 129 12.20 11.09 -9.52
N CYS A 130 10.89 10.79 -9.62
CA CYS A 130 10.23 10.53 -10.88
C CYS A 130 10.23 11.77 -11.79
N LEU A 131 9.99 12.97 -11.25
CA LEU A 131 10.01 14.21 -12.03
C LEU A 131 11.39 14.51 -12.63
N VAL A 132 12.45 14.36 -11.84
CA VAL A 132 13.82 14.60 -12.34
C VAL A 132 14.24 13.58 -13.38
N THR A 133 13.95 12.30 -13.14
CA THR A 133 14.27 11.25 -14.12
C THR A 133 13.43 11.35 -15.39
N LEU A 134 12.17 11.79 -15.29
CA LEU A 134 11.34 12.16 -16.44
C LEU A 134 12.01 13.24 -17.29
N VAL A 135 12.39 14.37 -16.69
CA VAL A 135 13.02 15.47 -17.43
C VAL A 135 14.36 15.03 -18.06
N LEU A 136 15.20 14.31 -17.32
CA LEU A 136 16.47 13.82 -17.84
C LEU A 136 16.30 12.86 -19.01
N SER A 137 15.41 11.87 -18.88
CA SER A 137 15.20 10.85 -19.89
C SER A 137 14.59 11.42 -21.18
N VAL A 138 13.54 12.22 -21.06
CA VAL A 138 12.79 12.79 -22.19
C VAL A 138 13.63 13.75 -23.04
N PHE A 139 14.46 14.60 -22.40
CA PHE A 139 15.28 15.59 -23.09
C PHE A 139 16.71 15.12 -23.39
N SER A 140 17.00 13.83 -23.25
CA SER A 140 18.34 13.29 -23.49
C SER A 140 18.68 13.26 -24.98
N LEU A 141 18.15 12.29 -25.72
CA LEU A 141 18.43 12.08 -27.14
C LEU A 141 18.01 13.26 -28.04
N PRO A 142 16.86 13.93 -27.84
CA PRO A 142 16.47 15.06 -28.68
C PRO A 142 17.42 16.27 -28.54
N ALA A 143 18.08 16.43 -27.39
CA ALA A 143 19.09 17.46 -27.21
C ALA A 143 20.40 17.07 -27.91
N ASP A 144 20.83 15.81 -27.78
CA ASP A 144 22.02 15.29 -28.45
C ASP A 144 21.93 15.37 -29.98
N ILE A 145 20.73 15.13 -30.52
CA ILE A 145 20.47 15.20 -31.96
C ILE A 145 20.53 16.65 -32.43
N ARG A 146 19.90 17.58 -31.70
CA ARG A 146 19.95 19.02 -32.03
C ARG A 146 21.36 19.59 -31.97
N SER A 147 22.17 19.14 -31.02
CA SER A 147 23.56 19.58 -30.88
C SER A 147 24.53 18.90 -31.87
N LYS A 148 24.03 18.05 -32.77
CA LYS A 148 24.82 17.19 -33.68
C LYS A 148 25.82 16.27 -32.96
N ALA A 149 25.70 16.11 -31.64
CA ALA A 149 26.57 15.23 -30.85
C ALA A 149 26.44 13.77 -31.29
N VAL A 150 25.22 13.33 -31.65
CA VAL A 150 24.98 11.97 -32.17
C VAL A 150 25.79 11.69 -33.43
N GLN A 151 25.95 12.66 -34.34
CA GLN A 151 26.70 12.49 -35.59
C GLN A 151 28.20 12.23 -35.35
N THR A 152 28.74 12.61 -34.19
CA THR A 152 30.13 12.32 -33.80
C THR A 152 30.31 10.95 -33.13
N VAL A 153 29.21 10.33 -32.67
CA VAL A 153 29.20 9.00 -32.05
C VAL A 153 28.88 7.92 -33.08
N VAL A 154 28.02 8.21 -34.06
CA VAL A 154 27.63 7.30 -35.16
C VAL A 154 28.81 6.97 -36.11
N THR A 155 29.88 7.77 -36.11
CA THR A 155 31.13 7.44 -36.84
C THR A 155 31.90 6.27 -36.19
N LYS A 156 31.55 5.88 -34.96
CA LYS A 156 32.02 4.67 -34.29
C LYS A 156 30.94 3.60 -34.40
N PRO A 157 31.28 2.30 -34.52
CA PRO A 157 30.29 1.23 -34.69
C PRO A 157 29.57 0.96 -33.36
N VAL A 158 28.70 1.88 -32.95
CA VAL A 158 27.84 1.79 -31.76
C VAL A 158 26.44 1.45 -32.24
N ARG A 159 25.84 0.44 -31.64
CA ARG A 159 24.52 -0.06 -31.99
C ARG A 159 23.42 0.80 -31.38
N SER A 160 22.29 0.97 -32.06
CA SER A 160 21.16 1.76 -31.54
C SER A 160 20.65 1.20 -30.20
N ALA A 161 20.62 -0.13 -30.05
CA ALA A 161 20.31 -0.81 -28.79
C ALA A 161 21.29 -0.43 -27.65
N GLU A 162 22.59 -0.28 -27.94
CA GLU A 162 23.59 0.10 -26.93
C GLU A 162 23.40 1.54 -26.45
N ILE A 163 22.99 2.45 -27.35
CA ILE A 163 22.68 3.85 -27.03
C ILE A 163 21.49 3.92 -26.08
N VAL A 164 20.38 3.25 -26.43
CA VAL A 164 19.15 3.27 -25.62
C VAL A 164 19.39 2.66 -24.25
N LEU A 165 19.99 1.46 -24.18
CA LEU A 165 20.28 0.81 -22.91
C LEU A 165 21.30 1.59 -22.07
N GLY A 166 22.33 2.15 -22.72
CA GLY A 166 23.32 3.00 -22.07
C GLY A 166 22.68 4.20 -21.37
N ARG A 167 21.76 4.89 -22.05
CA ARG A 167 20.99 6.02 -21.50
C ARG A 167 20.07 5.59 -20.36
N MET A 168 19.30 4.52 -20.53
CA MET A 168 18.42 3.98 -19.48
C MET A 168 19.22 3.69 -18.20
N ILE A 169 20.29 2.88 -18.30
CA ILE A 169 21.13 2.53 -17.15
C ILE A 169 21.77 3.77 -16.52
N GLY A 170 22.28 4.69 -17.34
CA GLY A 170 22.91 5.92 -16.85
C GLY A 170 21.97 6.77 -16.00
N PHE A 171 20.75 7.03 -16.49
CA PHE A 171 19.75 7.79 -15.76
C PHE A 171 19.18 7.03 -14.56
N SER A 172 19.01 5.71 -14.67
CA SER A 172 18.62 4.86 -13.54
C SER A 172 19.66 4.90 -12.41
N ILE A 173 20.96 4.93 -12.71
CA ILE A 173 22.02 5.07 -11.69
C ILE A 173 21.93 6.43 -11.01
N VAL A 174 21.78 7.52 -11.77
CA VAL A 174 21.59 8.87 -11.20
C VAL A 174 20.37 8.89 -10.28
N GLY A 175 19.23 8.40 -10.77
CA GLY A 175 17.99 8.30 -9.99
C GLY A 175 18.14 7.44 -8.73
N THR A 176 18.89 6.34 -8.80
CA THR A 176 19.16 5.46 -7.66
C THR A 176 19.98 6.16 -6.57
N VAL A 177 21.02 6.91 -6.95
CA VAL A 177 21.82 7.68 -5.99
C VAL A 177 20.98 8.77 -5.34
N LEU A 178 20.18 9.50 -6.12
CA LEU A 178 19.27 10.52 -5.58
C LEU A 178 18.25 9.91 -4.61
N LEU A 179 17.61 8.80 -5.00
CA LEU A 179 16.66 8.08 -4.16
C LEU A 179 17.30 7.56 -2.87
N ALA A 180 18.53 7.04 -2.93
CA ALA A 180 19.24 6.58 -1.75
C ALA A 180 19.52 7.75 -0.77
N LEU A 181 19.97 8.90 -1.27
CA LEU A 181 20.21 10.08 -0.43
C LEU A 181 18.90 10.63 0.16
N MET A 182 17.88 10.84 -0.67
CA MET A 182 16.59 11.36 -0.21
C MET A 182 15.87 10.37 0.72
N GLY A 183 15.92 9.08 0.42
CA GLY A 183 15.35 8.01 1.23
C GLY A 183 16.01 7.93 2.61
N THR A 184 17.35 7.98 2.68
CA THR A 184 18.07 7.94 3.96
C THR A 184 17.85 9.21 4.79
N THR A 185 17.86 10.40 4.17
CA THR A 185 17.52 11.66 4.86
C THR A 185 16.06 11.65 5.33
N GLY A 186 15.12 11.19 4.50
CA GLY A 186 13.71 11.07 4.85
C GLY A 186 13.48 10.12 6.03
N TRP A 187 14.15 8.95 6.04
CA TRP A 187 14.12 8.01 7.16
C TRP A 187 14.64 8.65 8.44
N ALA A 188 15.79 9.32 8.39
CA ALA A 188 16.37 9.99 9.55
C ALA A 188 15.47 11.11 10.08
N PHE A 189 14.81 11.87 9.20
CA PHE A 189 13.81 12.86 9.57
C PHE A 189 12.63 12.20 10.29
N ILE A 190 12.01 11.17 9.71
CA ILE A 190 10.84 10.49 10.31
C ILE A 190 11.16 9.95 11.70
N VAL A 191 12.26 9.19 11.85
CA VAL A 191 12.66 8.59 13.13
C VAL A 191 12.88 9.65 14.21
N ARG A 192 13.51 10.78 13.86
CA ARG A 192 13.72 11.89 14.80
C ARG A 192 12.43 12.64 15.10
N SER A 193 11.57 12.83 14.10
CA SER A 193 10.33 13.58 14.23
C SER A 193 9.31 12.86 15.10
N VAL A 194 9.21 11.54 15.06
CA VAL A 194 8.25 10.80 15.90
C VAL A 194 8.77 10.50 17.31
N ASN A 195 10.09 10.52 17.52
CA ASN A 195 10.68 10.26 18.83
C ASN A 195 10.46 11.46 19.76
N HIS A 196 9.80 11.21 20.89
CA HIS A 196 9.55 12.19 21.94
C HIS A 196 9.53 11.50 23.30
N ARG A 197 9.48 12.27 24.38
CA ARG A 197 9.50 11.76 25.75
C ARG A 197 8.43 12.45 26.54
N HIS A 198 7.81 11.70 27.44
CA HIS A 198 7.01 12.25 28.51
C HIS A 198 7.72 12.06 29.84
N GLU A 199 7.32 12.85 30.82
CA GLU A 199 7.76 12.73 32.20
C GLU A 199 6.56 12.33 33.06
N ILE A 200 6.82 11.71 34.20
CA ILE A 200 5.77 11.39 35.19
C ILE A 200 6.19 12.06 36.49
N ALA A 201 5.40 13.05 36.91
CA ALA A 201 5.58 13.66 38.21
C ALA A 201 5.05 12.69 39.27
N ALA A 202 5.81 12.44 40.33
CA ALA A 202 5.43 11.50 41.38
C ALA A 202 4.14 11.90 42.13
N GLU A 203 3.71 13.17 42.05
CA GLU A 203 2.42 13.64 42.58
C GLU A 203 1.22 13.28 41.72
N ASP A 204 1.43 13.01 40.44
CA ASP A 204 0.37 12.63 39.50
C ASP A 204 0.11 11.12 39.53
N VAL A 205 0.75 10.38 40.45
CA VAL A 205 0.64 8.92 40.61
C VAL A 205 -0.03 8.61 41.94
N LEU A 206 -1.19 7.99 41.88
CA LEU A 206 -2.01 7.59 43.01
C LEU A 206 -1.90 6.07 43.22
N GLU A 207 -1.79 5.66 44.48
CA GLU A 207 -1.80 4.25 44.87
C GLU A 207 -3.22 3.68 44.69
N ASN A 208 -3.33 2.58 43.96
CA ASN A 208 -4.58 1.81 43.88
C ASN A 208 -4.50 0.64 44.87
N ARG A 209 -5.40 0.61 45.85
CA ARG A 209 -5.45 -0.44 46.89
C ARG A 209 -6.57 -1.43 46.61
N ALA A 210 -6.27 -2.72 46.74
CA ALA A 210 -7.26 -3.77 46.68
C ALA A 210 -8.16 -3.76 47.93
N ASP A 211 -9.32 -4.43 47.84
CA ASP A 211 -10.30 -4.54 48.94
C ASP A 211 -9.72 -5.20 50.21
N ASP A 212 -8.59 -5.91 50.09
CA ASP A 212 -7.84 -6.52 51.18
C ASP A 212 -6.78 -5.58 51.81
N GLY A 213 -6.67 -4.34 51.33
CA GLY A 213 -5.71 -3.33 51.80
C GLY A 213 -4.30 -3.46 51.21
N THR A 214 -4.05 -4.42 50.32
CA THR A 214 -2.77 -4.54 49.62
C THR A 214 -2.67 -3.56 48.44
N THR A 215 -1.46 -3.12 48.10
CA THR A 215 -1.23 -2.28 46.91
C THR A 215 -1.51 -3.10 45.66
N ALA A 216 -2.62 -2.84 44.99
CA ALA A 216 -3.00 -3.48 43.73
C ALA A 216 -2.19 -2.93 42.55
N GLY A 217 -1.78 -1.66 42.62
CA GLY A 217 -0.99 -0.99 41.61
C GLY A 217 -0.91 0.51 41.80
N TRP A 218 -0.48 1.22 40.76
CA TRP A 218 -0.39 2.68 40.74
C TRP A 218 -1.02 3.23 39.47
N GLU A 219 -1.86 4.25 39.61
CA GLU A 219 -2.50 4.92 38.47
C GLU A 219 -2.11 6.39 38.40
N GLY A 220 -1.97 6.93 37.20
CA GLY A 220 -1.59 8.33 37.05
C GLY A 220 -1.65 8.85 35.62
N ARG A 221 -0.95 9.95 35.37
CA ARG A 221 -0.82 10.53 34.02
C ARG A 221 0.60 11.00 33.75
N THR A 222 0.96 11.02 32.47
CA THR A 222 2.20 11.63 32.01
C THR A 222 2.04 13.14 31.82
N SER A 223 3.17 13.84 31.68
CA SER A 223 3.21 15.24 31.26
C SER A 223 2.55 15.44 29.90
N PHE A 224 2.00 16.64 29.68
CA PHE A 224 1.42 17.03 28.39
C PHE A 224 2.53 17.50 27.46
N ASP A 225 2.93 16.66 26.52
CA ASP A 225 3.93 16.95 25.49
C ASP A 225 3.29 16.73 24.11
N ARG A 226 3.65 17.56 23.13
CA ARG A 226 3.18 17.42 21.74
C ARG A 226 1.66 17.20 21.58
N GLY A 227 0.88 17.92 22.38
CA GLY A 227 -0.58 17.95 22.26
C GLY A 227 -1.30 16.74 22.87
N HIS A 228 -0.60 15.85 23.57
CA HIS A 228 -1.24 14.72 24.24
C HIS A 228 -0.51 14.32 25.54
N ARG A 229 -1.17 13.43 26.30
CA ARG A 229 -0.65 12.78 27.50
C ARG A 229 -1.25 11.40 27.58
N HIS A 230 -0.60 10.51 28.32
CA HIS A 230 -1.09 9.16 28.52
C HIS A 230 -1.56 8.94 29.95
N ARG A 231 -2.53 8.03 30.11
CA ARG A 231 -2.84 7.43 31.41
C ARG A 231 -1.84 6.31 31.68
N ILE A 232 -1.38 6.19 32.90
CA ILE A 232 -0.52 5.08 33.33
C ILE A 232 -1.29 4.17 34.28
N ASP A 233 -1.04 2.88 34.13
CA ASP A 233 -1.49 1.82 35.04
C ASP A 233 -0.28 0.91 35.27
N LEU A 234 0.27 0.97 36.48
CA LEU A 234 1.51 0.30 36.87
C LEU A 234 1.19 -0.82 37.86
N LYS A 235 1.96 -1.90 37.75
CA LYS A 235 1.93 -3.00 38.71
C LYS A 235 2.49 -2.55 40.07
N PRO A 236 2.30 -3.35 41.14
CA PRO A 236 2.86 -3.05 42.47
C PRO A 236 4.37 -2.83 42.47
N ASP A 237 5.10 -3.43 41.52
CA ASP A 237 6.55 -3.28 41.34
C ASP A 237 6.97 -1.96 40.66
N GLY A 238 6.01 -1.08 40.32
CA GLY A 238 6.24 0.20 39.66
C GLY A 238 6.61 0.08 38.17
N SER A 239 6.51 -1.12 37.60
CA SER A 239 6.64 -1.35 36.16
C SER A 239 5.27 -1.41 35.50
N GLY A 240 5.18 -0.89 34.28
CA GLY A 240 3.92 -0.90 33.55
C GLY A 240 4.04 -0.25 32.19
N ARG A 241 2.89 0.07 31.63
CA ARG A 241 2.79 0.72 30.33
C ARG A 241 1.76 1.82 30.40
N THR A 242 1.92 2.80 29.53
CA THR A 242 0.89 3.79 29.32
C THR A 242 -0.25 3.22 28.46
N ASP A 243 -1.42 3.86 28.50
CA ASP A 243 -2.46 3.63 27.51
C ASP A 243 -1.99 4.04 26.11
N SER A 244 -2.71 3.55 25.08
CA SER A 244 -2.42 3.93 23.71
C SER A 244 -3.18 5.20 23.32
N THR A 245 -2.43 6.26 23.06
CA THR A 245 -2.94 7.54 22.58
C THR A 245 -2.14 7.94 21.34
N GLN A 246 -2.79 8.52 20.32
CA GLN A 246 -2.17 8.85 19.03
C GLN A 246 -1.32 7.72 18.41
N GLY A 247 -1.81 6.48 18.50
CA GLY A 247 -1.20 5.31 17.87
C GLY A 247 0.05 4.76 18.56
N HIS A 248 0.39 5.21 19.78
CA HIS A 248 1.55 4.72 20.50
C HIS A 248 1.37 4.70 22.01
N ARG A 249 2.34 4.11 22.70
CA ARG A 249 2.42 3.98 24.16
C ARG A 249 3.89 4.01 24.60
N HIS A 250 4.12 4.16 25.89
CA HIS A 250 5.46 4.10 26.49
C HIS A 250 5.56 2.98 27.52
N ASP A 251 6.72 2.34 27.58
CA ASP A 251 7.06 1.47 28.72
C ASP A 251 7.51 2.36 29.89
N VAL A 252 7.00 2.07 31.08
CA VAL A 252 7.28 2.85 32.29
C VAL A 252 7.94 1.94 33.33
N ARG A 253 9.00 2.43 33.96
CA ARG A 253 9.69 1.72 35.03
C ARG A 253 10.03 2.65 36.18
N ALA A 254 9.72 2.23 37.40
CA ALA A 254 10.24 2.85 38.60
C ALA A 254 11.78 2.77 38.64
N VAL A 255 12.41 3.90 38.88
CA VAL A 255 13.86 4.05 39.09
C VAL A 255 14.10 4.72 40.44
N PRO A 256 15.19 4.39 41.15
CA PRO A 256 15.53 5.07 42.39
C PRO A 256 15.65 6.58 42.14
N ALA A 257 14.99 7.38 42.97
CA ALA A 257 15.20 8.82 42.92
C ALA A 257 16.67 9.10 43.31
N GLY A 258 17.46 9.67 42.40
CA GLY A 258 18.83 10.10 42.72
C GLY A 258 18.84 11.23 43.75
N ASP A 259 20.03 11.71 44.12
CA ASP A 259 20.27 12.73 45.16
C ASP A 259 19.54 14.09 44.97
N ALA A 260 18.82 14.27 43.86
CA ALA A 260 18.12 15.49 43.49
C ALA A 260 16.74 15.69 44.17
N ALA A 261 16.17 14.68 44.84
CA ALA A 261 14.85 14.80 45.47
C ALA A 261 14.71 13.95 46.77
N PRO A 262 15.30 14.37 47.90
CA PRO A 262 15.27 13.61 49.17
C PRO A 262 13.88 13.45 49.81
N SER A 263 12.84 14.11 49.30
CA SER A 263 11.46 14.02 49.78
C SER A 263 10.60 12.96 49.07
N ARG A 264 11.10 12.29 48.02
CA ARG A 264 10.36 11.27 47.26
C ARG A 264 11.28 10.11 46.83
N PRO A 265 11.09 8.87 47.33
CA PRO A 265 12.03 7.77 47.11
C PRO A 265 11.97 7.12 45.71
N ILE A 266 10.97 7.45 44.87
CA ILE A 266 10.72 6.78 43.59
C ILE A 266 10.53 7.83 42.47
N ALA A 267 11.31 7.70 41.40
CA ALA A 267 11.10 8.40 40.14
C ALA A 267 10.65 7.39 39.06
N TYR A 268 10.04 7.86 37.98
CA TYR A 268 9.57 6.98 36.89
C TYR A 268 10.29 7.33 35.59
N ALA A 269 10.97 6.35 35.01
CA ALA A 269 11.56 6.46 33.69
C ALA A 269 10.53 6.05 32.62
N VAL A 270 10.25 6.96 31.69
CA VAL A 270 9.39 6.72 30.53
C VAL A 270 10.28 6.41 29.32
N GLY A 271 10.04 5.26 28.68
CA GLY A 271 10.76 4.83 27.48
C GLY A 271 10.41 5.63 26.23
N SER A 272 11.05 5.32 25.11
CA SER A 272 10.68 5.85 23.79
C SER A 272 9.29 5.38 23.35
N PRO A 273 8.60 6.11 22.46
CA PRO A 273 7.28 5.74 21.97
C PRO A 273 7.35 4.42 21.19
N VAL A 274 6.47 3.48 21.56
CA VAL A 274 6.29 2.17 20.93
C VAL A 274 4.93 2.14 20.22
N GLY A 275 4.89 1.73 18.96
CA GLY A 275 3.66 1.65 18.17
C GLY A 275 3.66 2.46 16.88
N LEU A 276 4.41 3.57 16.82
CA LEU A 276 4.41 4.49 15.66
C LEU A 276 5.12 3.94 14.43
N LEU A 277 6.26 3.27 14.64
CA LEU A 277 7.13 2.76 13.57
C LEU A 277 7.17 1.23 13.64
N GLU A 278 6.02 0.60 13.48
CA GLU A 278 5.90 -0.85 13.47
C GLU A 278 5.85 -1.42 12.05
N SER A 279 6.21 -2.70 11.92
CA SER A 279 6.06 -3.48 10.69
C SER A 279 5.35 -4.79 11.04
N ARG A 280 4.03 -4.73 11.20
CA ARG A 280 3.20 -5.85 11.62
C ARG A 280 3.00 -6.81 10.45
N LYS A 281 3.09 -8.11 10.70
CA LYS A 281 2.72 -9.15 9.74
C LYS A 281 1.31 -9.65 10.07
N PRO A 282 0.27 -9.17 9.37
CA PRO A 282 -1.10 -9.57 9.66
C PRO A 282 -1.39 -10.94 9.02
N LEU A 283 -1.89 -11.87 9.82
CA LEU A 283 -2.62 -13.04 9.33
C LEU A 283 -4.10 -12.65 9.24
N ARG A 284 -4.63 -12.67 8.01
CA ARG A 284 -5.99 -12.24 7.70
C ARG A 284 -6.97 -13.41 7.81
N GLY A 285 -8.21 -13.08 8.15
CA GLY A 285 -9.33 -14.03 8.14
C GLY A 285 -10.40 -13.60 7.15
N THR A 286 -11.28 -14.52 6.81
CA THR A 286 -12.44 -14.28 5.94
C THR A 286 -13.64 -13.82 6.78
N LEU A 287 -14.28 -12.73 6.38
CA LEU A 287 -15.36 -12.08 7.13
C LEU A 287 -16.74 -12.57 6.67
N ARG A 288 -17.62 -12.84 7.63
CA ARG A 288 -19.07 -13.06 7.42
C ARG A 288 -19.90 -12.40 8.52
N PHE A 289 -21.17 -12.14 8.24
CA PHE A 289 -22.07 -11.44 9.16
C PHE A 289 -23.20 -12.33 9.69
N LEU A 290 -23.69 -11.98 10.86
CA LEU A 290 -24.99 -12.40 11.39
C LEU A 290 -25.92 -11.17 11.46
N ASP A 291 -27.19 -11.37 11.12
CA ASP A 291 -28.23 -10.35 11.22
C ASP A 291 -28.69 -10.11 12.68
N ARG A 292 -29.64 -9.17 12.87
CA ARG A 292 -30.22 -8.85 14.20
C ARG A 292 -30.78 -10.07 14.94
N GLY A 293 -31.24 -11.08 14.20
CA GLY A 293 -31.80 -12.32 14.72
C GLY A 293 -30.77 -13.46 14.85
N GLY A 294 -29.49 -13.21 14.57
CA GLY A 294 -28.42 -14.19 14.64
C GLY A 294 -28.36 -15.13 13.42
N ARG A 295 -29.08 -14.83 12.34
CA ARG A 295 -29.07 -15.64 11.11
C ARG A 295 -27.92 -15.22 10.19
N PRO A 296 -27.33 -16.14 9.40
CA PRO A 296 -26.28 -15.79 8.45
C PRO A 296 -26.71 -14.71 7.46
N SER A 297 -25.85 -13.71 7.26
CA SER A 297 -26.02 -12.63 6.30
C SER A 297 -24.74 -12.42 5.49
N THR A 298 -24.89 -12.09 4.22
CA THR A 298 -23.77 -11.74 3.32
C THR A 298 -23.29 -10.31 3.54
N LYS A 299 -24.10 -9.45 4.14
CA LYS A 299 -23.80 -8.04 4.42
C LYS A 299 -24.14 -7.68 5.86
N GLY A 300 -23.45 -6.69 6.41
CA GLY A 300 -23.85 -6.08 7.67
C GLY A 300 -25.05 -5.14 7.47
N ILE A 301 -25.39 -4.43 8.54
CA ILE A 301 -26.46 -3.44 8.57
C ILE A 301 -25.93 -2.16 7.92
N SER A 302 -26.74 -1.54 7.07
CA SER A 302 -26.44 -0.21 6.54
C SER A 302 -26.91 0.86 7.52
N VAL A 303 -26.03 1.81 7.84
CA VAL A 303 -26.34 2.98 8.67
C VAL A 303 -26.52 4.26 7.82
N GLY A 304 -26.66 4.12 6.50
CA GLY A 304 -26.74 5.27 5.58
C GLY A 304 -25.40 5.93 5.29
N ALA A 305 -24.27 5.27 5.58
CA ALA A 305 -22.95 5.74 5.18
C ALA A 305 -22.79 5.63 3.66
N GLU A 306 -22.29 6.69 3.01
CA GLU A 306 -22.12 6.72 1.55
C GLU A 306 -21.17 5.64 1.05
N TRP A 307 -20.16 5.26 1.84
CA TRP A 307 -19.21 4.21 1.50
C TRP A 307 -19.60 2.87 2.13
N SER A 308 -19.91 1.89 1.28
CA SER A 308 -20.32 0.53 1.66
C SER A 308 -19.16 -0.40 2.05
N TYR A 309 -17.91 0.07 2.00
CA TYR A 309 -16.74 -0.74 2.36
C TYR A 309 -16.81 -1.28 3.80
N ARG A 310 -17.21 -0.42 4.75
CA ARG A 310 -17.48 -0.85 6.13
C ARG A 310 -18.95 -1.13 6.30
N GLN A 311 -19.23 -2.31 6.80
CA GLN A 311 -20.56 -2.78 7.11
C GLN A 311 -20.73 -2.79 8.63
N TYR A 312 -21.96 -2.61 9.12
CA TYR A 312 -22.17 -2.36 10.54
C TYR A 312 -22.85 -3.51 11.27
N ILE A 313 -22.50 -3.71 12.53
CA ILE A 313 -23.21 -4.60 13.46
C ILE A 313 -23.89 -3.78 14.53
N GLU A 314 -25.18 -4.07 14.78
CA GLU A 314 -25.99 -3.33 15.74
C GLU A 314 -25.82 -3.90 17.14
N GLY A 315 -25.57 -3.00 18.09
CA GLY A 315 -25.39 -3.37 19.48
C GLY A 315 -26.68 -3.68 20.20
N GLY A 316 -26.58 -4.56 21.21
CA GLY A 316 -27.73 -5.04 21.97
C GLY A 316 -28.61 -6.03 21.20
N THR A 317 -28.15 -6.56 20.07
CA THR A 317 -28.84 -7.59 19.26
C THR A 317 -27.97 -8.84 19.11
N LEU A 318 -28.46 -9.86 18.40
CA LEU A 318 -27.65 -11.05 18.06
C LEU A 318 -26.73 -10.82 16.85
N ALA A 319 -26.72 -9.61 16.28
CA ALA A 319 -25.84 -9.27 15.16
C ALA A 319 -24.36 -9.41 15.55
N ALA A 320 -23.58 -10.02 14.67
CA ALA A 320 -22.17 -10.29 14.91
C ALA A 320 -21.38 -10.28 13.60
N ALA A 321 -20.10 -9.97 13.71
CA ALA A 321 -19.13 -10.15 12.63
C ALA A 321 -18.22 -11.33 13.02
N ILE A 322 -18.01 -12.27 12.08
CA ILE A 322 -17.25 -13.48 12.33
C ILE A 322 -16.11 -13.55 11.34
N TRP A 323 -14.88 -13.62 11.85
CA TRP A 323 -13.68 -13.87 11.06
C TRP A 323 -13.27 -15.33 11.22
N THR A 324 -13.10 -16.01 10.10
CA THR A 324 -12.48 -17.34 10.08
C THR A 324 -11.02 -17.18 9.70
N PHE A 325 -10.12 -17.57 10.60
CA PHE A 325 -8.68 -17.58 10.33
C PHE A 325 -8.22 -18.99 10.01
N ASP A 326 -7.39 -19.11 8.98
CA ASP A 326 -6.76 -20.34 8.54
C ASP A 326 -5.25 -20.32 8.84
N GLY A 327 -4.62 -21.50 8.89
CA GLY A 327 -3.17 -21.62 9.09
C GLY A 327 -2.71 -21.37 10.53
N ILE A 328 -3.58 -21.52 11.52
CA ILE A 328 -3.24 -21.36 12.94
C ILE A 328 -2.42 -22.56 13.42
N ALA A 329 -1.15 -22.31 13.71
CA ALA A 329 -0.23 -23.30 14.27
C ALA A 329 0.24 -22.88 15.66
N GLU A 330 0.24 -23.81 16.62
CA GLU A 330 0.71 -23.58 18.00
C GLU A 330 2.16 -23.06 18.04
N ARG A 331 3.00 -23.51 17.11
CA ARG A 331 4.40 -23.05 17.01
C ARG A 331 4.53 -21.55 16.75
N GLU A 332 3.62 -20.98 15.97
CA GLU A 332 3.64 -19.55 15.60
C GLU A 332 2.96 -18.69 16.67
N PHE A 333 2.00 -19.26 17.40
CA PHE A 333 1.16 -18.58 18.38
C PHE A 333 1.30 -19.16 19.80
N ALA A 334 2.52 -19.50 20.22
CA ALA A 334 2.77 -20.24 21.45
C ALA A 334 2.18 -19.60 22.73
N ASN A 335 2.08 -18.26 22.76
CA ASN A 335 1.58 -17.47 23.89
C ASN A 335 0.11 -17.04 23.74
N GLY A 336 -0.64 -17.67 22.82
CA GLY A 336 -2.01 -17.30 22.48
C GLY A 336 -2.12 -16.54 21.17
N LEU A 337 -3.33 -16.04 20.86
CA LEU A 337 -3.62 -15.32 19.62
C LEU A 337 -3.58 -13.80 19.87
N PRO A 338 -2.58 -13.07 19.37
CA PRO A 338 -2.53 -11.62 19.46
C PRO A 338 -3.47 -11.02 18.41
N LEU A 339 -4.69 -10.72 18.84
CA LEU A 339 -5.72 -10.15 18.00
C LEU A 339 -5.64 -8.62 18.03
N GLU A 340 -5.57 -8.01 16.85
CA GLU A 340 -5.65 -6.56 16.70
C GLU A 340 -6.84 -6.17 15.83
N MET A 341 -7.51 -5.08 16.21
CA MET A 341 -8.73 -4.64 15.55
C MET A 341 -8.85 -3.12 15.47
N ILE A 342 -9.49 -2.66 14.39
CA ILE A 342 -9.86 -1.27 14.19
C ILE A 342 -11.38 -1.22 14.03
N VAL A 343 -12.07 -0.77 15.07
CA VAL A 343 -13.53 -0.71 15.04
C VAL A 343 -13.98 0.73 14.82
N ARG A 344 -14.75 0.96 13.75
CA ARG A 344 -15.41 2.25 13.57
C ARG A 344 -16.65 2.29 14.44
N VAL A 345 -16.85 3.39 15.15
CA VAL A 345 -18.02 3.57 16.00
C VAL A 345 -19.01 4.49 15.28
N PHE A 346 -20.24 4.03 15.07
CA PHE A 346 -21.34 4.87 14.60
C PHE A 346 -22.38 5.02 15.70
N ARG A 347 -22.63 6.29 16.09
CA ARG A 347 -23.57 6.62 17.14
C ARG A 347 -24.86 7.20 16.61
N THR A 348 -25.98 6.64 17.06
CA THR A 348 -27.30 7.18 16.75
C THR A 348 -27.64 8.42 17.59
N HIS A 349 -27.04 8.56 18.77
CA HIS A 349 -27.20 9.71 19.65
C HIS A 349 -25.85 10.16 20.24
N LYS A 350 -25.67 11.47 20.38
CA LYS A 350 -24.48 12.08 21.00
C LYS A 350 -24.62 12.02 22.53
N GLY A 351 -24.07 10.97 23.14
CA GLY A 351 -23.79 10.91 24.58
C GLY A 351 -22.41 11.50 24.92
N GLU A 352 -21.76 11.00 25.97
CA GLU A 352 -20.34 11.26 26.22
C GLU A 352 -19.47 10.63 25.12
N ILE A 353 -18.91 11.48 24.25
CA ILE A 353 -18.13 11.05 23.08
C ILE A 353 -16.79 10.42 23.51
N GLU A 354 -16.22 10.88 24.63
CA GLU A 354 -14.97 10.36 25.20
C GLU A 354 -15.11 8.93 25.75
N LYS A 355 -16.32 8.56 26.19
CA LYS A 355 -16.62 7.22 26.68
C LYS A 355 -16.83 6.30 25.49
N GLY A 356 -15.90 5.39 25.23
CA GLY A 356 -15.98 4.44 24.12
C GLY A 356 -17.17 3.47 24.23
N ILE A 357 -17.37 2.66 23.20
CA ILE A 357 -18.49 1.73 23.12
C ILE A 357 -18.03 0.34 23.50
N THR A 358 -18.75 -0.32 24.39
CA THR A 358 -18.40 -1.65 24.87
C THR A 358 -18.75 -2.73 23.85
N GLY A 359 -17.78 -3.62 23.61
CA GLY A 359 -17.89 -4.75 22.70
C GLY A 359 -17.44 -6.03 23.40
N SER A 360 -17.72 -7.16 22.77
CA SER A 360 -17.15 -8.44 23.17
C SER A 360 -16.55 -9.18 21.99
N VAL A 361 -15.47 -9.89 22.26
CA VAL A 361 -14.85 -10.86 21.36
C VAL A 361 -14.94 -12.24 21.96
N ARG A 362 -15.27 -13.24 21.14
CA ARG A 362 -15.26 -14.66 21.53
C ARG A 362 -14.49 -15.46 20.49
N VAL A 363 -13.86 -16.55 20.91
CA VAL A 363 -13.31 -17.54 19.98
C VAL A 363 -14.20 -18.77 19.94
N ARG A 364 -14.35 -19.33 18.74
CA ARG A 364 -15.22 -20.47 18.50
C ARG A 364 -14.53 -21.51 17.63
N ASN A 365 -14.74 -22.77 17.99
CA ASN A 365 -14.35 -23.90 17.17
C ASN A 365 -15.28 -23.99 15.95
N PRO A 366 -14.75 -23.90 14.71
CA PRO A 366 -15.58 -23.93 13.50
C PRO A 366 -16.28 -25.28 13.26
N THR A 367 -15.83 -26.36 13.90
CA THR A 367 -16.37 -27.72 13.71
C THR A 367 -17.29 -28.14 14.84
N SER A 368 -16.84 -28.02 16.10
CA SER A 368 -17.63 -28.45 17.26
C SER A 368 -18.60 -27.39 17.77
N GLY A 369 -18.42 -26.12 17.38
CA GLY A 369 -19.20 -24.99 17.89
C GLY A 369 -18.84 -24.57 19.32
N LEU A 370 -17.86 -25.22 19.96
CA LEU A 370 -17.37 -24.86 21.28
C LEU A 370 -16.88 -23.41 21.29
N GLN A 371 -17.31 -22.60 22.27
CA GLN A 371 -17.08 -21.16 22.28
C GLN A 371 -16.57 -20.70 23.65
N SER A 372 -15.62 -19.77 23.67
CA SER A 372 -15.11 -19.15 24.89
C SER A 372 -16.13 -18.19 25.54
N ASP A 373 -15.89 -17.91 26.81
CA ASP A 373 -16.45 -16.75 27.48
C ASP A 373 -15.99 -15.45 26.78
N PRO A 374 -16.78 -14.36 26.88
CA PRO A 374 -16.48 -13.10 26.19
C PRO A 374 -15.31 -12.33 26.78
N PHE A 375 -14.41 -11.88 25.90
CA PHE A 375 -13.41 -10.85 26.18
C PHE A 375 -14.03 -9.49 25.94
N TYR A 376 -14.25 -8.73 27.01
CA TYR A 376 -14.82 -7.38 26.91
C TYR A 376 -13.75 -6.35 26.59
N PHE A 377 -14.08 -5.41 25.73
CA PHE A 377 -13.23 -4.27 25.42
C PHE A 377 -14.07 -3.03 25.15
N THR A 378 -13.45 -1.86 25.11
CA THR A 378 -14.11 -0.58 24.87
C THR A 378 -13.54 0.07 23.62
N ALA A 379 -14.25 -0.06 22.50
CA ALA A 379 -13.84 0.49 21.22
C ALA A 379 -13.89 2.02 21.24
N LYS A 380 -12.81 2.66 20.77
CA LYS A 380 -12.75 4.09 20.47
C LYS A 380 -12.48 4.28 18.96
N GLU A 381 -12.97 5.38 18.41
CA GLU A 381 -12.77 5.65 16.99
C GLU A 381 -11.29 5.96 16.71
N PHE A 382 -10.77 5.43 15.60
CA PHE A 382 -9.38 5.62 15.12
C PHE A 382 -8.27 5.05 16.00
N THR A 383 -8.61 4.25 17.02
CA THR A 383 -7.62 3.51 17.82
C THR A 383 -7.56 2.05 17.41
N ILE A 384 -6.37 1.46 17.54
CA ILE A 384 -6.17 0.03 17.34
C ILE A 384 -6.29 -0.63 18.71
N ASP A 385 -7.31 -1.46 18.87
CA ASP A 385 -7.49 -2.27 20.07
C ASP A 385 -6.73 -3.59 19.89
N ALA A 386 -5.98 -3.99 20.92
CA ALA A 386 -5.18 -5.22 20.92
C ALA A 386 -5.60 -6.10 22.09
N ILE A 387 -6.08 -7.31 21.79
CA ILE A 387 -6.48 -8.32 22.78
C ILE A 387 -5.60 -9.55 22.55
N ASN A 388 -4.82 -9.95 23.55
CA ASN A 388 -4.12 -11.24 23.49
C ASN A 388 -5.04 -12.33 24.04
N ILE A 389 -5.55 -13.19 23.15
CA ILE A 389 -6.39 -14.31 23.52
C ILE A 389 -5.49 -15.38 24.15
N PRO A 390 -5.63 -15.68 25.45
CA PRO A 390 -4.73 -16.58 26.15
C PRO A 390 -4.90 -18.02 25.65
N ARG A 391 -3.87 -18.84 25.89
CA ARG A 391 -3.91 -20.27 25.58
C ARG A 391 -5.00 -21.00 26.39
N THR A 392 -5.14 -20.67 27.66
CA THR A 392 -6.16 -21.26 28.53
C THR A 392 -7.41 -20.38 28.51
N LEU A 393 -8.54 -20.95 28.15
CA LEU A 393 -9.80 -20.24 27.95
C LEU A 393 -10.87 -20.77 28.89
N ALA A 394 -11.63 -19.86 29.50
CA ALA A 394 -12.84 -20.23 30.22
C ALA A 394 -13.98 -20.45 29.23
N VAL A 395 -14.71 -21.55 29.41
CA VAL A 395 -15.93 -21.86 28.68
C VAL A 395 -17.03 -22.19 29.68
N THR A 396 -18.11 -21.43 29.64
CA THR A 396 -19.32 -21.74 30.39
C THR A 396 -20.23 -22.68 29.58
N SER A 397 -20.46 -23.89 30.10
CA SER A 397 -21.40 -24.85 29.51
C SER A 397 -22.86 -24.38 29.66
N VAL A 398 -23.76 -24.94 28.85
CA VAL A 398 -25.21 -24.66 28.92
C VAL A 398 -25.79 -25.01 30.30
N ASP A 399 -25.17 -25.96 30.99
CA ASP A 399 -25.53 -26.40 32.35
C ASP A 399 -24.95 -25.50 33.48
N GLY A 400 -24.30 -24.38 33.13
CA GLY A 400 -23.80 -23.38 34.09
C GLY A 400 -22.43 -23.65 34.71
N GLY A 401 -21.75 -24.75 34.34
CA GLY A 401 -20.38 -25.03 34.78
C GLY A 401 -19.32 -24.33 33.93
N THR A 402 -18.43 -23.56 34.55
CA THR A 402 -17.24 -23.00 33.90
C THR A 402 -16.12 -24.05 33.88
N ARG A 403 -15.61 -24.38 32.69
CA ARG A 403 -14.44 -25.25 32.51
C ARG A 403 -13.32 -24.50 31.80
N GLN A 404 -12.08 -24.81 32.15
CA GLN A 404 -10.91 -24.33 31.42
C GLN A 404 -10.64 -25.28 30.25
N VAL A 405 -10.43 -24.73 29.07
CA VAL A 405 -10.09 -25.47 27.83
C VAL A 405 -8.81 -24.90 27.22
N ASP A 406 -8.13 -25.72 26.42
CA ASP A 406 -6.94 -25.29 25.70
C ASP A 406 -7.32 -24.76 24.31
N LEU A 407 -6.82 -23.58 23.96
CA LEU A 407 -7.10 -22.90 22.69
C LEU A 407 -6.75 -23.78 21.48
N PHE A 408 -5.58 -24.41 21.46
CA PHE A 408 -5.11 -25.14 20.28
C PHE A 408 -5.70 -26.55 20.18
N THR A 409 -5.99 -27.15 21.33
CA THR A 409 -6.49 -28.53 21.42
C THR A 409 -8.01 -28.60 21.27
N ASP A 410 -8.74 -27.66 21.89
CA ASP A 410 -10.21 -27.70 21.98
C ASP A 410 -10.92 -26.69 21.07
N ILE A 411 -10.31 -25.52 20.80
CA ILE A 411 -10.94 -24.45 20.00
C ILE A 411 -10.45 -24.45 18.55
N VAL A 412 -9.14 -24.56 18.30
CA VAL A 412 -8.60 -24.62 16.94
C VAL A 412 -8.89 -25.99 16.34
N ALA A 413 -9.56 -26.02 15.19
CA ALA A 413 -9.88 -27.26 14.47
C ALA A 413 -9.23 -27.27 13.09
N ALA A 414 -8.32 -28.22 12.86
CA ALA A 414 -7.55 -28.34 11.62
C ALA A 414 -6.83 -27.03 11.22
N GLY A 415 -6.27 -26.32 12.20
CA GLY A 415 -5.60 -25.04 12.00
C GLY A 415 -6.54 -23.87 11.71
N ARG A 416 -7.84 -24.01 12.00
CA ARG A 416 -8.84 -22.95 11.81
C ARG A 416 -9.48 -22.53 13.13
N VAL A 417 -9.78 -21.24 13.26
CA VAL A 417 -10.50 -20.67 14.40
C VAL A 417 -11.44 -19.57 13.93
N GLU A 418 -12.60 -19.47 14.56
CA GLU A 418 -13.51 -18.35 14.34
C GLU A 418 -13.41 -17.35 15.48
N VAL A 419 -13.36 -16.07 15.14
CA VAL A 419 -13.40 -14.96 16.09
C VAL A 419 -14.68 -14.17 15.86
N ILE A 420 -15.49 -14.04 16.90
CA ILE A 420 -16.83 -13.44 16.85
C ILE A 420 -16.78 -12.10 17.58
N LEU A 421 -17.10 -11.03 16.87
CA LEU A 421 -17.23 -9.67 17.41
C LEU A 421 -18.70 -9.31 17.56
N GLN A 422 -19.07 -8.77 18.72
CA GLN A 422 -20.40 -8.22 18.99
C GLN A 422 -20.31 -6.84 19.63
N CYS A 423 -21.18 -5.93 19.19
CA CYS A 423 -21.43 -4.66 19.86
C CYS A 423 -22.42 -4.91 21.01
N LEU A 424 -22.13 -4.42 22.21
CA LEU A 424 -22.98 -4.70 23.38
C LEU A 424 -23.95 -3.56 23.68
N GLN A 425 -23.64 -2.32 23.28
CA GLN A 425 -24.47 -1.17 23.61
C GLN A 425 -25.67 -1.04 22.68
N PRO A 426 -26.91 -1.07 23.20
CA PRO A 426 -28.11 -0.88 22.40
C PRO A 426 -28.10 0.45 21.62
N ALA A 427 -28.68 0.45 20.42
CA ALA A 427 -28.77 1.61 19.53
C ALA A 427 -27.41 2.21 19.08
N GLN A 428 -26.30 1.48 19.25
CA GLN A 428 -24.98 1.87 18.76
C GLN A 428 -24.48 0.84 17.75
N TYR A 429 -23.57 1.22 16.86
CA TYR A 429 -23.14 0.36 15.76
C TYR A 429 -21.61 0.30 15.66
N TYR A 430 -21.08 -0.89 15.39
CA TYR A 430 -19.69 -1.10 15.01
C TYR A 430 -19.57 -1.28 13.52
N GLY A 431 -18.87 -0.37 12.85
CA GLY A 431 -18.50 -0.48 11.44
C GLY A 431 -17.17 -1.23 11.31
N ILE A 432 -17.18 -2.31 10.55
CA ILE A 432 -16.03 -3.17 10.32
C ILE A 432 -15.93 -3.56 8.85
N ALA A 433 -14.71 -3.91 8.44
CA ALA A 433 -14.39 -4.54 7.16
C ALA A 433 -13.45 -5.72 7.40
N GLN A 434 -13.25 -6.57 6.39
CA GLN A 434 -12.42 -7.77 6.53
C GLN A 434 -11.00 -7.44 7.03
N ALA A 435 -10.39 -6.39 6.47
CA ALA A 435 -9.04 -5.97 6.81
C ALA A 435 -8.93 -5.16 8.12
N ASP A 436 -10.04 -4.90 8.82
CA ASP A 436 -10.01 -4.22 10.12
C ASP A 436 -9.64 -5.17 11.28
N PHE A 437 -9.65 -6.48 11.05
CA PHE A 437 -9.40 -7.52 12.06
C PHE A 437 -8.29 -8.46 11.57
N TYR A 438 -7.24 -8.66 12.37
CA TYR A 438 -6.15 -9.57 12.01
C TYR A 438 -5.43 -10.13 13.23
N LEU A 439 -4.79 -11.28 13.06
CA LEU A 439 -3.87 -11.85 14.03
C LEU A 439 -2.45 -11.38 13.71
N ARG A 440 -1.73 -10.85 14.70
CA ARG A 440 -0.33 -10.43 14.51
C ARG A 440 0.58 -11.67 14.54
N ALA A 441 0.90 -12.21 13.36
CA ALA A 441 1.79 -13.38 13.23
C ALA A 441 3.26 -13.05 13.56
N GLY A 442 3.65 -11.77 13.51
CA GLY A 442 4.98 -11.34 13.92
C GLY A 442 5.28 -9.88 13.62
N ASN A 443 6.50 -9.48 13.96
CA ASN A 443 7.03 -8.13 13.75
C ASN A 443 8.24 -8.17 12.81
N GLY A 444 8.22 -7.32 11.78
CA GLY A 444 9.36 -6.99 10.94
C GLY A 444 10.13 -5.78 11.46
N SER A 445 11.28 -5.49 10.84
CA SER A 445 12.03 -4.25 11.08
C SER A 445 11.43 -3.11 10.26
N PHE A 446 11.12 -2.00 10.93
CA PHE A 446 10.67 -0.78 10.24
C PHE A 446 11.70 -0.28 9.21
N ALA A 447 12.99 -0.33 9.52
CA ALA A 447 14.03 0.13 8.59
C ALA A 447 14.06 -0.71 7.29
N ILE A 448 13.91 -2.04 7.42
CA ILE A 448 13.81 -2.93 6.25
C ILE A 448 12.53 -2.63 5.49
N ASN A 449 11.41 -2.44 6.18
CA ASN A 449 10.13 -2.13 5.54
C ASN A 449 10.19 -0.78 4.79
N TYR A 450 10.84 0.22 5.36
CA TYR A 450 11.10 1.50 4.69
C TYR A 450 11.95 1.34 3.44
N ALA A 451 13.00 0.52 3.49
CA ALA A 451 13.80 0.20 2.31
C ALA A 451 12.96 -0.52 1.23
N LYS A 452 12.08 -1.46 1.61
CA LYS A 452 11.10 -2.08 0.70
C LYS A 452 10.20 -1.04 0.04
N SER A 453 9.77 0.00 0.78
CA SER A 453 8.98 1.07 0.18
C SER A 453 9.77 1.95 -0.77
N CYS A 454 11.04 2.22 -0.47
CA CYS A 454 11.93 2.89 -1.42
C CYS A 454 12.14 2.04 -2.69
N LEU A 455 12.09 0.71 -2.59
CA LEU A 455 12.17 -0.18 -3.75
C LEU A 455 10.96 0.00 -4.69
N GLY A 456 9.75 0.20 -4.15
CA GLY A 456 8.57 0.57 -4.96
C GLY A 456 8.77 1.88 -5.73
N ILE A 457 9.33 2.91 -5.07
CA ILE A 457 9.70 4.18 -5.73
C ILE A 457 10.76 3.95 -6.81
N TRP A 458 11.73 3.07 -6.54
CA TRP A 458 12.75 2.71 -7.51
C TRP A 458 12.15 2.08 -8.76
N PHE A 459 11.20 1.15 -8.63
CA PHE A 459 10.47 0.57 -9.76
C PHE A 459 9.75 1.63 -10.61
N SER A 460 9.01 2.54 -9.97
CA SER A 460 8.34 3.65 -10.66
C SER A 460 9.34 4.53 -11.43
N MET A 461 10.47 4.87 -10.81
CA MET A 461 11.53 5.66 -11.43
C MET A 461 12.17 4.96 -12.63
N LEU A 462 12.39 3.65 -12.56
CA LEU A 462 12.91 2.87 -13.67
C LEU A 462 11.96 2.89 -14.88
N LEU A 463 10.65 2.73 -14.63
CA LEU A 463 9.64 2.76 -15.68
C LEU A 463 9.53 4.15 -16.32
N VAL A 464 9.50 5.21 -15.51
CA VAL A 464 9.52 6.60 -16.00
C VAL A 464 10.74 6.83 -16.89
N THR A 465 11.91 6.38 -16.45
CA THR A 465 13.16 6.49 -17.21
C THR A 465 13.06 5.75 -18.54
N ALA A 466 12.53 4.52 -18.53
CA ALA A 466 12.41 3.68 -19.71
C ALA A 466 11.46 4.26 -20.76
N ILE A 467 10.28 4.70 -20.33
CA ILE A 467 9.28 5.33 -21.20
C ILE A 467 9.83 6.63 -21.78
N GLY A 468 10.44 7.46 -20.93
CA GLY A 468 11.02 8.74 -21.36
C GLY A 468 12.15 8.55 -22.36
N VAL A 469 13.07 7.61 -22.12
CA VAL A 469 14.15 7.30 -23.09
C VAL A 469 13.54 6.75 -24.38
N MET A 470 12.61 5.80 -24.33
CA MET A 470 11.97 5.21 -25.50
C MET A 470 11.37 6.30 -26.41
N PHE A 471 10.52 7.18 -25.88
CA PHE A 471 9.91 8.24 -26.69
C PHE A 471 10.92 9.25 -27.22
N SER A 472 11.99 9.53 -26.45
CA SER A 472 13.03 10.46 -26.85
C SER A 472 13.84 9.99 -28.08
N THR A 473 13.77 8.70 -28.45
CA THR A 473 14.44 8.15 -29.64
C THR A 473 13.87 8.68 -30.97
N PHE A 474 12.56 8.94 -31.02
CA PHE A 474 11.88 9.32 -32.27
C PHE A 474 11.07 10.62 -32.18
N LEU A 475 10.74 11.11 -30.98
CA LEU A 475 9.99 12.36 -30.79
C LEU A 475 10.90 13.55 -30.44
N ALA A 476 10.41 14.76 -30.70
CA ALA A 476 11.02 15.98 -30.17
C ALA A 476 10.76 16.10 -28.66
N GLY A 477 11.65 16.76 -27.92
CA GLY A 477 11.59 16.84 -26.45
C GLY A 477 10.21 17.19 -25.87
N PRO A 478 9.53 18.27 -26.30
CA PRO A 478 8.19 18.60 -25.80
C PRO A 478 7.13 17.52 -26.08
N VAL A 479 7.19 16.89 -27.26
CA VAL A 479 6.22 15.85 -27.65
C VAL A 479 6.49 14.56 -26.87
N ALA A 480 7.76 14.20 -26.68
CA ALA A 480 8.18 13.08 -25.84
C ALA A 480 7.74 13.27 -24.38
N LEU A 481 7.76 14.51 -23.86
CA LEU A 481 7.28 14.83 -22.51
C LEU A 481 5.79 14.56 -22.39
N LEU A 482 4.98 15.09 -23.31
CA LEU A 482 3.53 14.89 -23.32
C LEU A 482 3.15 13.42 -23.47
N ALA A 483 3.83 12.69 -24.36
CA ALA A 483 3.61 11.26 -24.55
C ALA A 483 3.94 10.46 -23.29
N THR A 484 5.08 10.76 -22.65
CA THR A 484 5.48 10.10 -21.41
C THR A 484 4.48 10.39 -20.30
N LEU A 485 4.12 11.66 -20.06
CA LEU A 485 3.13 12.07 -19.05
C LEU A 485 1.76 11.39 -19.27
N SER A 486 1.33 11.26 -20.53
CA SER A 486 0.07 10.59 -20.86
C SER A 486 0.08 9.11 -20.47
N ILE A 487 1.19 8.41 -20.72
CA ILE A 487 1.35 7.01 -20.27
C ILE A 487 1.37 6.94 -18.74
N LEU A 488 2.10 7.83 -18.06
CA LEU A 488 2.13 7.83 -16.59
C LEU A 488 0.73 8.05 -16.01
N LEU A 489 -0.07 8.94 -16.61
CA LEU A 489 -1.45 9.18 -16.20
C LEU A 489 -2.33 7.94 -16.39
N ILE A 490 -2.24 7.27 -17.55
CA ILE A 490 -2.98 6.02 -17.80
C ILE A 490 -2.56 4.94 -16.79
N GLY A 491 -1.26 4.83 -16.50
CA GLY A 491 -0.72 3.90 -15.52
C GLY A 491 -1.23 4.13 -14.09
N GLN A 492 -1.62 5.36 -13.74
CA GLN A 492 -2.24 5.67 -12.45
C GLN A 492 -3.69 5.18 -12.34
N PHE A 493 -4.40 5.13 -13.48
CA PHE A 493 -5.81 4.71 -13.53
C PHE A 493 -6.00 3.26 -13.98
N ARG A 494 -4.95 2.54 -14.37
CA ARG A 494 -5.03 1.16 -14.87
C ARG A 494 -5.77 0.24 -13.90
N GLU A 495 -5.38 0.25 -12.63
CA GLU A 495 -6.00 -0.60 -11.61
C GLU A 495 -7.48 -0.26 -11.40
N PHE A 496 -7.82 1.03 -11.40
CA PHE A 496 -9.20 1.49 -11.33
C PHE A 496 -10.03 1.02 -12.53
N ILE A 497 -9.51 1.13 -13.75
CA ILE A 497 -10.20 0.66 -14.97
C ILE A 497 -10.43 -0.85 -14.90
N GLN A 498 -9.45 -1.61 -14.40
CA GLN A 498 -9.57 -3.05 -14.23
C GLN A 498 -10.66 -3.41 -13.20
N ARG A 499 -10.65 -2.78 -12.02
CA ARG A 499 -11.66 -2.99 -10.98
C ARG A 499 -13.06 -2.58 -11.44
N LEU A 500 -13.18 -1.48 -12.20
CA LEU A 500 -14.45 -1.03 -12.75
C LEU A 500 -15.00 -2.02 -13.78
N PHE A 501 -14.14 -2.55 -14.66
CA PHE A 501 -14.54 -3.59 -15.61
C PHE A 501 -14.97 -4.87 -14.89
N GLU A 502 -14.23 -5.29 -13.87
CA GLU A 502 -14.58 -6.48 -13.07
C GLU A 502 -15.91 -6.31 -12.35
N SER A 503 -16.12 -5.19 -11.66
CA SER A 503 -17.39 -4.80 -11.03
C SER A 503 -18.58 -4.89 -12.00
N GLN A 504 -18.40 -4.39 -13.23
CA GLN A 504 -19.47 -4.41 -14.26
C GLN A 504 -19.77 -5.83 -14.78
N VAL A 505 -18.75 -6.66 -14.98
CA VAL A 505 -18.94 -8.03 -15.52
C VAL A 505 -19.46 -8.99 -14.45
N THR A 506 -19.01 -8.87 -13.21
CA THR A 506 -19.49 -9.72 -12.10
C THR A 506 -20.82 -9.21 -11.52
N GLY A 507 -21.15 -7.93 -11.73
CA GLY A 507 -22.27 -7.26 -11.09
C GLY A 507 -22.01 -6.94 -9.60
N ASP A 508 -20.78 -7.08 -9.13
CA ASP A 508 -20.41 -6.84 -7.74
C ASP A 508 -19.93 -5.39 -7.53
N ALA A 509 -20.86 -4.53 -7.15
CA ALA A 509 -20.60 -3.11 -6.84
C ALA A 509 -19.71 -2.89 -5.60
N THR A 510 -19.32 -3.94 -4.86
CA THR A 510 -18.35 -3.81 -3.75
C THR A 510 -16.91 -3.70 -4.24
N ILE A 511 -16.60 -4.19 -5.44
CA ILE A 511 -15.26 -4.13 -6.05
C ILE A 511 -14.92 -2.70 -6.46
N ALA A 512 -15.81 -2.06 -7.20
CA ALA A 512 -15.73 -0.65 -7.56
C ALA A 512 -17.15 -0.09 -7.61
N PRO A 513 -17.48 0.90 -6.76
CA PRO A 513 -18.80 1.52 -6.79
C PRO A 513 -18.98 2.37 -8.05
N GLY A 514 -20.22 2.42 -8.54
CA GLY A 514 -20.58 3.12 -9.77
C GLY A 514 -20.56 2.21 -10.99
N GLY A 515 -20.55 2.83 -12.17
CA GLY A 515 -20.49 2.09 -13.42
C GLY A 515 -19.62 2.76 -14.46
N GLY A 516 -19.73 2.27 -15.70
CA GLY A 516 -18.91 2.79 -16.78
C GLY A 516 -19.19 4.25 -17.13
N PRO A 517 -18.55 4.76 -18.18
CA PRO A 517 -18.64 6.17 -18.54
C PRO A 517 -20.07 6.69 -18.74
N ILE A 518 -20.96 5.90 -19.34
CA ILE A 518 -22.35 6.29 -19.61
C ILE A 518 -23.17 6.23 -18.32
N GLU A 519 -23.04 5.20 -17.50
CA GLU A 519 -23.68 5.14 -16.18
C GLU A 519 -23.23 6.31 -15.32
N SER A 520 -21.93 6.63 -15.31
CA SER A 520 -21.37 7.76 -14.58
C SER A 520 -21.97 9.09 -15.06
N LEU A 521 -22.08 9.30 -16.37
CA LEU A 521 -22.71 10.48 -16.94
C LEU A 521 -24.20 10.57 -16.56
N TYR A 522 -24.92 9.45 -16.66
CA TYR A 522 -26.33 9.37 -16.26
C TYR A 522 -26.50 9.76 -14.79
N ARG A 523 -25.65 9.24 -13.91
CA ARG A 523 -25.68 9.56 -12.48
C ARG A 523 -25.35 11.01 -12.18
N ILE A 524 -24.39 11.60 -12.89
CA ILE A 524 -24.06 13.03 -12.76
C ILE A 524 -25.26 13.91 -13.15
N VAL A 525 -25.91 13.60 -14.27
CA VAL A 525 -27.07 14.36 -14.76
C VAL A 525 -28.28 14.21 -13.85
N THR A 526 -28.54 13.00 -13.35
CA THR A 526 -29.68 12.70 -12.46
C THR A 526 -29.39 12.97 -10.99
N GLN A 527 -28.15 13.34 -10.64
CA GLN A 527 -27.68 13.56 -9.27
C GLN A 527 -27.89 12.35 -8.35
N THR A 528 -27.96 11.13 -8.89
CA THR A 528 -28.03 9.90 -8.09
C THR A 528 -26.66 9.56 -7.52
N SER A 529 -26.62 9.11 -6.26
CA SER A 529 -25.39 8.65 -5.61
C SER A 529 -24.73 7.51 -6.39
N ILE A 530 -23.39 7.48 -6.42
CA ILE A 530 -22.59 6.42 -7.05
C ILE A 530 -22.74 5.05 -6.36
N THR A 531 -23.14 5.04 -5.08
CA THR A 531 -23.25 3.82 -4.28
C THR A 531 -24.66 3.24 -4.22
N LEU A 532 -25.63 3.93 -4.82
CA LEU A 532 -27.00 3.43 -4.94
C LEU A 532 -27.13 2.58 -6.20
N ASP A 533 -27.66 1.38 -6.07
CA ASP A 533 -28.00 0.56 -7.23
C ASP A 533 -29.14 1.21 -8.02
N LEU A 534 -28.96 1.36 -9.33
CA LEU A 534 -30.00 1.88 -10.22
C LEU A 534 -31.11 0.84 -10.39
N ASP A 535 -32.35 1.32 -10.46
CA ASP A 535 -33.50 0.47 -10.74
C ASP A 535 -33.29 -0.31 -12.05
N PRO A 536 -33.53 -1.63 -12.07
CA PRO A 536 -33.24 -2.50 -13.21
C PRO A 536 -34.27 -2.30 -14.34
N THR A 537 -34.27 -1.12 -14.93
CA THR A 537 -35.04 -0.79 -16.13
C THR A 537 -34.29 -1.23 -17.39
N VAL A 538 -35.01 -1.42 -18.50
CA VAL A 538 -34.41 -1.75 -19.80
C VAL A 538 -33.36 -0.72 -20.23
N ALA A 539 -33.59 0.56 -19.92
CA ALA A 539 -32.64 1.64 -20.21
C ALA A 539 -31.34 1.48 -19.41
N VAL A 540 -31.43 1.21 -18.11
CA VAL A 540 -30.25 0.98 -17.24
C VAL A 540 -29.48 -0.27 -17.66
N GLN A 541 -30.17 -1.35 -18.01
CA GLN A 541 -29.52 -2.57 -18.53
C GLN A 541 -28.78 -2.31 -19.84
N SER A 542 -29.36 -1.50 -20.73
CA SER A 542 -28.73 -1.09 -21.99
C SER A 542 -27.48 -0.25 -21.72
N ILE A 543 -27.55 0.71 -20.79
CA ILE A 543 -26.41 1.53 -20.35
C ILE A 543 -25.26 0.64 -19.86
N LYS A 544 -25.53 -0.29 -18.93
CA LYS A 544 -24.52 -1.21 -18.40
C LYS A 544 -23.88 -2.09 -19.46
N THR A 545 -24.69 -2.55 -20.43
CA THR A 545 -24.20 -3.36 -21.56
C THR A 545 -23.24 -2.54 -22.43
N ILE A 546 -23.63 -1.33 -22.82
CA ILE A 546 -22.78 -0.45 -23.64
C ILE A 546 -21.50 -0.08 -22.88
N ASP A 547 -21.60 0.23 -21.59
CA ASP A 547 -20.44 0.51 -20.75
C ASP A 547 -19.47 -0.66 -20.69
N THR A 548 -19.95 -1.89 -20.59
CA THR A 548 -19.09 -3.09 -20.64
C THR A 548 -18.33 -3.17 -21.98
N PHE A 549 -19.00 -2.89 -23.10
CA PHE A 549 -18.37 -2.83 -24.43
C PHE A 549 -17.35 -1.69 -24.55
N LEU A 550 -17.59 -0.53 -23.93
CA LEU A 550 -16.66 0.60 -23.93
C LEU A 550 -15.45 0.36 -23.02
N LEU A 551 -15.65 -0.27 -21.87
CA LEU A 551 -14.59 -0.56 -20.91
C LEU A 551 -13.64 -1.66 -21.39
N ALA A 552 -14.10 -2.62 -22.20
CA ALA A 552 -13.27 -3.70 -22.74
C ALA A 552 -12.00 -3.20 -23.49
N PRO A 553 -12.09 -2.33 -24.52
CA PRO A 553 -10.90 -1.80 -25.19
C PRO A 553 -10.09 -0.87 -24.29
N MET A 554 -10.72 -0.14 -23.36
CA MET A 554 -10.01 0.69 -22.38
C MET A 554 -9.14 -0.16 -21.45
N ARG A 555 -9.66 -1.29 -20.96
CA ARG A 555 -8.91 -2.26 -20.14
C ARG A 555 -7.74 -2.84 -20.92
N LEU A 556 -7.96 -3.26 -22.16
CA LEU A 556 -6.90 -3.81 -23.01
C LEU A 556 -5.80 -2.77 -23.27
N GLY A 557 -6.18 -1.54 -23.61
CA GLY A 557 -5.25 -0.44 -23.84
C GLY A 557 -4.47 -0.05 -22.58
N ALA A 558 -5.14 0.01 -21.42
CA ALA A 558 -4.49 0.29 -20.14
C ALA A 558 -3.49 -0.81 -19.77
N GLY A 559 -3.80 -2.08 -20.07
CA GLY A 559 -2.92 -3.23 -19.84
C GLY A 559 -1.64 -3.26 -20.68
N ILE A 560 -1.49 -2.38 -21.67
CA ILE A 560 -0.24 -2.18 -22.44
C ILE A 560 0.78 -1.39 -21.62
N PHE A 561 0.34 -0.66 -20.60
CA PHE A 561 1.18 0.23 -19.82
C PHE A 561 1.34 -0.29 -18.39
N PRO A 562 2.49 -0.05 -17.75
CA PRO A 562 2.71 -0.47 -16.37
C PRO A 562 1.73 0.22 -15.40
N SER A 563 1.28 -0.51 -14.37
CA SER A 563 0.47 0.06 -13.29
C SER A 563 1.38 0.81 -12.32
N LEU A 564 1.36 2.14 -12.35
CA LEU A 564 2.15 2.95 -11.41
C LEU A 564 1.49 3.04 -10.03
N SER A 565 0.16 2.93 -9.96
CA SER A 565 -0.57 2.93 -8.70
C SER A 565 -0.20 1.73 -7.83
N ALA A 566 -0.06 0.55 -8.44
CA ALA A 566 0.25 -0.71 -7.76
C ALA A 566 1.67 -0.74 -7.15
N LEU A 567 2.60 0.07 -7.66
CA LEU A 567 3.97 0.17 -7.15
C LEU A 567 4.06 0.99 -5.86
N GLY A 568 3.01 1.76 -5.53
CA GLY A 568 2.94 2.63 -4.36
C GLY A 568 2.72 1.85 -3.06
N THR A 569 3.78 1.46 -2.37
CA THR A 569 3.68 0.71 -1.09
C THR A 569 3.75 1.59 0.16
N ALA A 570 3.75 2.93 0.02
CA ALA A 570 3.90 3.87 1.14
C ALA A 570 2.79 3.71 2.19
N ASP A 571 1.61 3.34 1.70
CA ASP A 571 0.42 3.07 2.48
C ASP A 571 0.66 1.96 3.52
N PHE A 572 1.42 0.90 3.19
CA PHE A 572 1.72 -0.22 4.10
C PHE A 572 2.46 0.29 5.33
N LEU A 573 3.50 1.11 5.11
CA LEU A 573 4.27 1.72 6.18
C LEU A 573 3.41 2.65 7.02
N ALA A 574 2.62 3.48 6.35
CA ALA A 574 1.78 4.47 7.01
C ALA A 574 0.69 3.78 7.88
N GLY A 575 0.29 2.56 7.52
CA GLY A 575 -0.57 1.68 8.32
C GLY A 575 0.15 0.78 9.33
N GLY A 576 1.49 0.81 9.39
CA GLY A 576 2.29 -0.02 10.29
C GLY A 576 2.37 -1.50 9.90
N PHE A 577 2.15 -1.84 8.62
CA PHE A 577 2.17 -3.21 8.10
C PHE A 577 3.45 -3.51 7.31
N ASP A 578 3.95 -4.74 7.41
CA ASP A 578 5.08 -5.24 6.61
C ASP A 578 4.65 -5.40 5.14
N ILE A 579 5.47 -4.91 4.22
CA ILE A 579 5.29 -5.14 2.79
C ILE A 579 5.71 -6.58 2.49
N PRO A 580 4.80 -7.43 1.96
CA PRO A 580 5.12 -8.83 1.63
C PRO A 580 6.18 -8.92 0.52
N LEU A 581 7.03 -9.95 0.60
CA LEU A 581 8.04 -10.19 -0.45
C LEU A 581 7.40 -10.65 -1.76
N ASP A 582 6.28 -11.39 -1.69
CA ASP A 582 5.52 -11.81 -2.87
C ASP A 582 5.07 -10.61 -3.70
N LEU A 583 4.54 -9.56 -3.06
CA LEU A 583 4.14 -8.31 -3.72
C LEU A 583 5.33 -7.60 -4.37
N LEU A 584 6.48 -7.54 -3.68
CA LEU A 584 7.68 -6.93 -4.26
C LEU A 584 8.23 -7.73 -5.44
N ALA A 585 8.13 -9.07 -5.40
CA ALA A 585 8.53 -9.94 -6.49
C ALA A 585 7.62 -9.77 -7.71
N GLU A 586 6.31 -9.67 -7.50
CA GLU A 586 5.32 -9.32 -8.51
C GLU A 586 5.65 -7.96 -9.17
N ASN A 587 5.77 -6.90 -8.36
CA ASN A 587 6.09 -5.56 -8.81
C ASN A 587 7.44 -5.50 -9.55
N GLY A 588 8.44 -6.24 -9.06
CA GLY A 588 9.76 -6.33 -9.69
C GLY A 588 9.71 -7.03 -11.05
N MET A 589 8.99 -8.16 -11.15
CA MET A 589 8.86 -8.91 -12.40
C MET A 589 8.07 -8.13 -13.44
N GLU A 590 6.96 -7.49 -13.04
CA GLU A 590 6.19 -6.60 -13.92
C GLU A 590 7.07 -5.46 -14.43
N THR A 591 7.82 -4.81 -13.54
CA THR A 591 8.74 -3.73 -13.90
C THR A 591 9.79 -4.21 -14.91
N LEU A 592 10.44 -5.35 -14.68
CA LEU A 592 11.44 -5.91 -15.60
C LEU A 592 10.84 -6.24 -16.98
N GLY A 593 9.62 -6.77 -17.03
CA GLY A 593 8.90 -7.03 -18.28
C GLY A 593 8.70 -5.76 -19.11
N TYR A 594 8.20 -4.69 -18.48
CA TYR A 594 8.01 -3.41 -19.15
C TYR A 594 9.32 -2.71 -19.51
N LEU A 595 10.36 -2.81 -18.67
CA LEU A 595 11.69 -2.30 -18.99
C LEU A 595 12.25 -2.94 -20.27
N LEU A 596 12.12 -4.26 -20.39
CA LEU A 596 12.52 -4.98 -21.59
C LEU A 596 11.70 -4.53 -22.81
N ALA A 597 10.38 -4.41 -22.67
CA ALA A 597 9.50 -3.97 -23.74
C ALA A 597 9.87 -2.57 -24.26
N PHE A 598 10.04 -1.59 -23.37
CA PHE A 598 10.40 -0.21 -23.74
C PHE A 598 11.83 -0.10 -24.27
N PHE A 599 12.76 -0.91 -23.75
CA PHE A 599 14.11 -1.02 -24.30
C PHE A 599 14.08 -1.49 -25.76
N VAL A 600 13.38 -2.60 -26.04
CA VAL A 600 13.25 -3.15 -27.39
C VAL A 600 12.56 -2.13 -28.30
N ALA A 601 11.42 -1.58 -27.89
CA ALA A 601 10.71 -0.57 -28.67
C ALA A 601 11.60 0.64 -29.00
N GLY A 602 12.32 1.19 -28.01
CA GLY A 602 13.23 2.31 -28.20
C GLY A 602 14.38 1.99 -29.16
N ALA A 603 14.98 0.81 -29.04
CA ALA A 603 16.07 0.38 -29.93
C ALA A 603 15.60 0.29 -31.39
N PHE A 604 14.42 -0.28 -31.62
CA PHE A 604 13.82 -0.39 -32.95
C PHE A 604 13.45 0.98 -33.53
N CYS A 605 12.84 1.87 -32.74
CA CYS A 605 12.49 3.22 -33.16
C CYS A 605 13.72 4.05 -33.54
N LEU A 606 14.79 3.98 -32.75
CA LEU A 606 16.04 4.69 -33.05
C LEU A 606 16.68 4.19 -34.35
N LYS A 607 16.71 2.86 -34.53
CA LYS A 607 17.26 2.25 -35.75
C LYS A 607 16.44 2.58 -37.00
N ALA A 608 15.12 2.55 -36.91
CA ALA A 608 14.24 2.90 -38.02
C ALA A 608 14.47 4.35 -38.48
N ARG A 609 14.79 5.25 -37.53
CA ARG A 609 15.11 6.65 -37.82
C ARG A 609 16.47 6.81 -38.52
N GLU A 610 17.50 6.09 -38.09
CA GLU A 610 18.83 6.11 -38.74
C GLU A 610 18.79 5.61 -40.19
N VAL A 611 17.90 4.66 -40.51
CA VAL A 611 17.72 4.13 -41.88
C VAL A 611 16.95 5.12 -42.78
N ALA A 612 16.14 6.00 -42.20
CA ALA A 612 15.33 6.97 -42.93
C ALA A 612 16.04 8.31 -43.20
N SER A 613 17.12 8.60 -42.47
CA SER A 613 18.01 9.76 -42.66
C SER A 613 19.16 9.43 -43.61
#